data_AF-A0AAN4LBZ9-F1
#
_entry.id   AF-A0AAN4LBZ9-F1
#
_cell.length_a   1.000
_cell.length_b   1.000
_cell.length_c   1.000
_cell.angle_alpha   90.00
_cell.angle_beta   90.00
_cell.angle_gamma   90.00
#
_symmetry.space_group_name_H-M   'P 1'
#
loop_
_entity.id
_entity.type
_entity.pdbx_description
1 polymer ?
#
loop_
_entity_poly.entity_id
_entity_poly.type
_entity_poly.pdbx_seq_one_letter_code
_entity_poly.pdbx_strand_id
1 'polypeptide(L)'
;DFRHFYSDAYRVAANIALDWEWFRKDHWQIEQSNRIQSFFSDIEMSDYRRYTIEGEPFDEPSLHPVGLLATNAMASLAADGPHADTFVRKFWNTPLRQGERRYYDNCLYFFSMLALCGRYRMY
;
A
#
# COMPACT_ATOMS: atom_id res chain seq x y z
N ASP A 1 -14.46 15.32 -6.30
CA ASP A 1 -13.27 15.48 -7.16
C ASP A 1 -12.41 14.23 -7.03
N PHE A 2 -11.97 13.63 -8.13
CA PHE A 2 -11.25 12.33 -8.19
C PHE A 2 -9.82 12.45 -8.76
N ARG A 3 -9.26 13.66 -8.82
CA ARG A 3 -7.93 13.94 -9.40
C ARG A 3 -6.75 13.63 -8.48
N HIS A 4 -6.99 13.10 -7.28
CA HIS A 4 -6.02 13.07 -6.17
C HIS A 4 -5.81 11.64 -5.65
N PHE A 5 -4.69 11.42 -4.96
CA PHE A 5 -4.40 10.17 -4.28
C PHE A 5 -5.28 10.03 -3.03
N TYR A 6 -6.24 9.11 -3.12
CA TYR A 6 -7.17 8.75 -2.07
C TYR A 6 -7.62 7.29 -2.24
N SER A 7 -8.62 6.84 -1.49
CA SER A 7 -9.06 5.44 -1.33
C SER A 7 -8.85 4.55 -2.57
N ASP A 8 -9.40 4.93 -3.72
CA ASP A 8 -9.33 4.12 -4.93
C ASP A 8 -7.89 3.86 -5.44
N ALA A 9 -7.02 4.85 -5.33
CA ALA A 9 -5.65 4.84 -5.82
C ALA A 9 -4.72 3.96 -4.98
N TYR A 10 -5.09 3.64 -3.73
CA TYR A 10 -4.26 2.84 -2.82
C TYR A 10 -3.91 1.47 -3.44
N ARG A 11 -4.87 0.88 -4.16
CA ARG A 11 -4.73 -0.43 -4.82
C ARG A 11 -3.66 -0.47 -5.91
N VAL A 12 -3.27 0.66 -6.48
CA VAL A 12 -2.35 0.69 -7.63
C VAL A 12 -1.01 0.05 -7.29
N ALA A 13 -0.42 0.38 -6.15
CA ALA A 13 0.85 -0.20 -5.71
C ALA A 13 0.76 -1.71 -5.47
N ALA A 14 -0.34 -2.17 -4.86
CA ALA A 14 -0.61 -3.59 -4.66
C ALA A 14 -0.74 -4.35 -5.99
N ASN A 15 -1.47 -3.79 -6.96
CA ASN A 15 -1.66 -4.39 -8.28
C ASN A 15 -0.35 -4.51 -9.05
N ILE A 16 0.44 -3.43 -9.06
CA ILE A 16 1.76 -3.39 -9.72
C ILE A 16 2.69 -4.44 -9.11
N ALA A 17 2.73 -4.53 -7.78
CA ALA A 17 3.62 -5.46 -7.11
C ALA A 17 3.21 -6.94 -7.28
N LEU A 18 1.90 -7.22 -7.38
CA LEU A 18 1.41 -8.56 -7.69
C LEU A 18 1.71 -8.96 -9.14
N ASP A 19 1.58 -8.04 -10.10
CA ASP A 19 1.98 -8.27 -11.50
C ASP A 19 3.47 -8.59 -11.62
N TRP A 20 4.32 -7.83 -10.90
CA TRP A 20 5.74 -8.11 -10.81
C TRP A 20 6.01 -9.50 -10.25
N GLU A 21 5.41 -9.87 -9.12
CA GLU A 21 5.61 -11.18 -8.49
C GLU A 21 5.20 -12.34 -9.41
N TRP A 22 4.09 -12.21 -10.14
CA TRP A 22 3.61 -13.27 -11.02
C TRP A 22 4.34 -13.36 -12.36
N PHE A 23 4.76 -12.23 -12.93
CA PHE A 23 5.21 -12.20 -14.33
C PHE A 23 6.60 -11.62 -14.57
N ARG A 24 7.09 -10.74 -13.70
CA ARG A 24 8.44 -10.10 -13.80
C ARG A 24 8.76 -9.53 -15.18
N LYS A 25 7.80 -8.82 -15.79
CA LYS A 25 7.91 -8.34 -17.18
C LYS A 25 8.44 -6.91 -17.31
N ASP A 26 8.13 -6.04 -16.36
CA ASP A 26 8.47 -4.62 -16.44
C ASP A 26 9.24 -4.16 -15.21
N HIS A 27 10.52 -3.85 -15.38
CA HIS A 27 11.41 -3.42 -14.30
C HIS A 27 11.02 -2.06 -13.69
N TRP A 28 10.24 -1.23 -14.40
CA TRP A 28 9.72 0.01 -13.84
C TRP A 28 8.86 -0.24 -12.58
N GLN A 29 8.25 -1.41 -12.45
CA GLN A 29 7.42 -1.78 -11.31
C GLN A 29 8.20 -1.82 -9.99
N ILE A 30 9.48 -2.20 -10.03
CA ILE A 30 10.40 -2.13 -8.89
C ILE A 30 10.57 -0.66 -8.47
N GLU A 31 10.91 0.22 -9.43
CA GLU A 31 11.12 1.64 -9.15
C GLU A 31 9.84 2.33 -8.65
N GLN A 32 8.69 2.00 -9.22
CA GLN A 32 7.40 2.51 -8.74
C GLN A 32 7.19 2.13 -7.27
N SER A 33 7.42 0.86 -6.93
CA SER A 33 7.22 0.34 -5.58
C SER A 33 8.17 1.01 -4.59
N ASN A 34 9.42 1.23 -5.00
CA ASN A 34 10.41 1.98 -4.24
C ASN A 34 9.99 3.45 -4.00
N ARG A 35 9.49 4.14 -5.04
CA ARG A 35 9.05 5.55 -4.94
C ARG A 35 7.88 5.71 -3.97
N ILE A 36 6.86 4.87 -4.06
CA ILE A 36 5.69 5.01 -3.16
C ILE A 36 6.04 4.67 -1.71
N GLN A 37 6.87 3.66 -1.48
CA GLN A 37 7.36 3.36 -0.13
C GLN A 37 8.24 4.50 0.41
N SER A 38 9.11 5.07 -0.41
CA SER A 38 9.94 6.21 -0.01
C SER A 38 9.07 7.42 0.38
N PHE A 39 8.04 7.75 -0.40
CA PHE A 39 7.12 8.85 -0.08
C PHE A 39 6.45 8.69 1.30
N PHE A 40 5.99 7.48 1.63
CA PHE A 40 5.32 7.21 2.91
C PHE A 40 6.26 6.80 4.05
N SER A 41 7.57 6.72 3.81
CA SER A 41 8.51 6.11 4.77
C SER A 41 8.57 6.85 6.11
N ASP A 42 8.55 8.19 6.06
CA ASP A 42 8.63 9.10 7.20
C ASP A 42 7.25 9.63 7.65
N ILE A 43 6.15 9.07 7.11
CA ILE A 43 4.79 9.48 7.45
C ILE A 43 4.16 8.42 8.36
N GLU A 44 3.72 8.84 9.55
CA GLU A 44 2.99 7.96 10.46
C GLU A 44 1.58 7.64 9.92
N MET A 45 1.12 6.41 10.11
CA MET A 45 -0.19 5.95 9.58
C MET A 45 -1.35 6.82 10.09
N SER A 46 -1.26 7.30 11.34
CA SER A 46 -2.26 8.20 11.93
C SER A 46 -2.34 9.57 11.25
N ASP A 47 -1.31 9.94 10.48
CA ASP A 47 -1.21 11.21 9.78
C ASP A 47 -1.33 11.07 8.25
N TYR A 48 -1.71 9.89 7.76
CA TYR A 48 -2.02 9.72 6.34
C TYR A 48 -3.17 10.62 5.93
N ARG A 49 -2.94 11.39 4.85
CA ARG A 49 -3.90 12.34 4.28
C ARG A 49 -4.40 11.91 2.91
N ARG A 50 -5.28 12.73 2.36
CA ARG A 50 -5.39 12.90 0.92
C ARG A 50 -4.17 13.66 0.41
N TYR A 51 -3.65 13.28 -0.75
CA TYR A 51 -2.50 13.96 -1.38
C TYR A 51 -2.78 14.29 -2.84
N THR A 52 -2.18 15.36 -3.37
CA THR A 52 -2.04 15.49 -4.83
C THR A 52 -1.08 14.41 -5.35
N ILE A 53 -1.03 14.19 -6.66
CA ILE A 53 -0.10 13.20 -7.23
C ILE A 53 1.36 13.66 -7.17
N GLU A 54 1.57 14.96 -6.99
CA GLU A 54 2.87 15.59 -6.73
C GLU A 54 3.30 15.45 -5.25
N GLY A 55 2.42 14.95 -4.38
CA GLY A 55 2.73 14.66 -2.97
C GLY A 55 2.30 15.73 -1.97
N GLU A 56 1.60 16.78 -2.40
CA GLU A 56 1.14 17.85 -1.50
C GLU A 56 -0.01 17.35 -0.61
N PRO A 57 0.12 17.42 0.73
CA PRO A 57 -0.92 16.94 1.65
C PRO A 57 -2.09 17.93 1.73
N PHE A 58 -3.30 17.39 1.84
CA PHE A 58 -4.48 18.14 2.26
C PHE A 58 -4.67 18.05 3.77
N ASP A 59 -5.50 18.95 4.33
CA ASP A 59 -5.97 18.83 5.71
C ASP A 59 -6.87 17.61 5.93
N GLU A 60 -7.49 17.10 4.86
CA GLU A 60 -8.38 15.95 4.88
C GLU A 60 -7.61 14.65 5.19
N PRO A 61 -7.94 13.92 6.27
CA PRO A 61 -7.29 12.65 6.58
C PRO A 61 -7.71 11.54 5.60
N SER A 62 -6.87 10.51 5.51
CA SER A 62 -7.22 9.28 4.81
C SER A 62 -8.41 8.62 5.51
N LEU A 63 -9.45 8.30 4.74
CA LEU A 63 -10.59 7.55 5.27
C LEU A 63 -10.22 6.11 5.63
N HIS A 64 -9.20 5.55 4.97
CA HIS A 64 -8.77 4.15 5.06
C HIS A 64 -7.25 4.02 5.25
N PRO A 65 -6.71 4.46 6.41
CA PRO A 65 -5.27 4.49 6.64
C PRO A 65 -4.66 3.09 6.81
N VAL A 66 -5.42 2.11 7.32
CA VAL A 66 -4.96 0.72 7.42
C VAL A 66 -4.91 0.09 6.03
N GLY A 67 -5.90 0.39 5.18
CA GLY A 67 -5.89 -0.02 3.77
C GLY A 67 -4.71 0.55 2.98
N LEU A 68 -4.38 1.83 3.19
CA LEU A 68 -3.20 2.47 2.59
C LEU A 68 -1.89 1.85 3.08
N LEU A 69 -1.75 1.59 4.39
CA LEU A 69 -0.59 0.89 4.92
C LEU A 69 -0.45 -0.52 4.32
N ALA A 70 -1.57 -1.25 4.20
CA ALA A 70 -1.59 -2.60 3.65
C ALA A 70 -1.08 -2.62 2.21
N THR A 71 -1.55 -1.71 1.35
CA THR A 71 -1.10 -1.68 -0.05
C THR A 71 0.35 -1.18 -0.20
N ASN A 72 0.81 -0.27 0.66
CA ASN A 72 2.22 0.11 0.72
C ASN A 72 3.12 -1.06 1.16
N ALA A 73 2.63 -1.92 2.06
CA ALA A 73 3.33 -3.15 2.45
C ALA A 73 3.31 -4.21 1.35
N MET A 74 2.19 -4.37 0.64
CA MET A 74 2.10 -5.29 -0.50
C MET A 74 3.04 -4.88 -1.65
N ALA A 75 3.40 -3.58 -1.76
CA ALA A 75 4.44 -3.12 -2.68
C ALA A 75 5.81 -3.78 -2.45
N SER A 76 6.08 -4.34 -1.26
CA SER A 76 7.30 -5.09 -0.96
C SER A 76 7.44 -6.41 -1.72
N LEU A 77 6.42 -6.86 -2.46
CA LEU A 77 6.60 -7.95 -3.43
C LEU A 77 7.54 -7.56 -4.59
N ALA A 78 7.58 -6.27 -4.93
CA ALA A 78 8.40 -5.75 -6.02
C ALA A 78 9.53 -4.83 -5.57
N ALA A 79 9.36 -4.09 -4.47
CA ALA A 79 10.37 -3.18 -3.96
C ALA A 79 11.66 -3.90 -3.53
N ASP A 80 12.80 -3.35 -3.93
CA ASP A 80 14.14 -3.74 -3.48
C ASP A 80 14.87 -2.62 -2.72
N GLY A 81 14.17 -1.52 -2.45
CA GLY A 81 14.66 -0.37 -1.69
C GLY A 81 14.71 -0.59 -0.18
N PRO A 82 15.27 0.38 0.58
CA PRO A 82 15.55 0.24 2.01
C PRO A 82 14.30 0.18 2.90
N HIS A 83 13.12 0.50 2.37
CA HIS A 83 11.89 0.60 3.15
C HIS A 83 11.02 -0.66 3.12
N ALA A 84 11.34 -1.64 2.26
CA ALA A 84 10.50 -2.82 2.04
C ALA A 84 10.26 -3.64 3.32
N ASP A 85 11.33 -3.94 4.09
CA ASP A 85 11.24 -4.66 5.36
C ASP A 85 10.46 -3.86 6.42
N THR A 86 10.68 -2.54 6.49
CA THR A 86 9.97 -1.65 7.42
C THR A 86 8.47 -1.67 7.19
N PHE A 87 8.00 -1.59 5.93
CA PHE A 87 6.56 -1.65 5.65
C PHE A 87 5.95 -3.01 5.96
N VAL A 88 6.66 -4.11 5.68
CA VAL A 88 6.20 -5.47 6.06
C VAL A 88 6.07 -5.60 7.58
N ARG A 89 7.04 -5.11 8.36
CA ARG A 89 6.96 -5.11 9.83
C ARG A 89 5.86 -4.21 10.37
N LYS A 90 5.69 -3.01 9.82
CA LYS A 90 4.59 -2.10 10.20
C LYS A 90 3.23 -2.77 9.95
N PHE A 91 3.05 -3.40 8.79
CA PHE A 91 1.83 -4.14 8.47
C PHE A 91 1.61 -5.34 9.40
N TRP A 92 2.64 -6.16 9.65
CA TRP A 92 2.54 -7.32 10.55
C TRP A 92 2.07 -6.95 11.96
N ASN A 93 2.53 -5.80 12.47
CA ASN A 93 2.15 -5.31 13.81
C ASN A 93 0.83 -4.51 13.82
N THR A 94 0.20 -4.30 12.67
CA THR A 94 -1.07 -3.58 12.57
C THR A 94 -2.24 -4.57 12.65
N PRO A 95 -3.19 -4.44 13.59
CA PRO A 95 -4.35 -5.32 13.64
C PRO A 95 -5.39 -4.96 12.56
N LEU A 96 -6.34 -5.87 12.35
CA LEU A 96 -7.55 -5.58 11.56
C LEU A 96 -8.29 -4.37 12.12
N ARG A 97 -8.82 -3.52 11.23
CA ARG A 97 -9.62 -2.36 11.60
C ARG A 97 -10.98 -2.81 12.16
N GLN A 98 -11.46 -2.09 13.17
CA GLN A 98 -12.79 -2.26 13.76
C GLN A 98 -13.68 -1.04 13.49
N GLY A 99 -14.95 -1.12 13.88
CA GLY A 99 -15.92 -0.03 13.69
C GLY A 99 -16.52 0.05 12.28
N GLU A 100 -17.33 1.08 12.02
CA GLU A 100 -18.16 1.19 10.81
C GLU A 100 -17.35 1.28 9.50
N ARG A 101 -16.17 1.90 9.53
CA ARG A 101 -15.33 2.14 8.35
C ARG A 101 -14.35 1.01 8.03
N ARG A 102 -14.47 -0.15 8.68
CA ARG A 102 -13.53 -1.27 8.56
C ARG A 102 -13.51 -2.01 7.23
N TYR A 103 -14.58 -1.92 6.44
CA TYR A 103 -14.79 -2.78 5.27
C TYR A 103 -13.64 -2.68 4.26
N TYR A 104 -13.35 -1.48 3.77
CA TYR A 104 -12.35 -1.29 2.72
C TYR A 104 -10.93 -1.59 3.20
N ASP A 105 -10.58 -1.13 4.41
CA ASP A 105 -9.29 -1.44 5.04
C ASP A 105 -9.06 -2.94 5.16
N ASN A 106 -10.05 -3.68 5.66
CA ASN A 106 -9.89 -5.11 5.92
C ASN A 106 -9.86 -5.94 4.62
N CYS A 107 -10.48 -5.47 3.53
CA CYS A 107 -10.30 -6.08 2.22
C CYS A 107 -8.85 -5.95 1.73
N LEU A 108 -8.29 -4.74 1.74
CA LEU A 108 -6.90 -4.50 1.34
C LEU A 108 -5.90 -5.21 2.26
N TYR A 109 -6.20 -5.23 3.55
CA TYR A 109 -5.44 -5.98 4.54
C TYR A 109 -5.38 -7.47 4.18
N PHE A 110 -6.52 -8.10 3.89
CA PHE A 110 -6.57 -9.53 3.59
C PHE A 110 -5.78 -9.89 2.33
N PHE A 111 -5.90 -9.10 1.26
CA PHE A 111 -5.10 -9.31 0.04
C PHE A 111 -3.60 -9.16 0.30
N SER A 112 -3.21 -8.14 1.06
CA SER A 112 -1.81 -7.89 1.42
C SER A 112 -1.25 -9.01 2.29
N MET A 113 -2.05 -9.54 3.23
CA MET A 113 -1.68 -10.70 4.03
C MET A 113 -1.45 -11.94 3.14
N LEU A 114 -2.39 -12.26 2.23
CA LEU A 114 -2.24 -13.37 1.28
C LEU A 114 -0.99 -13.22 0.42
N ALA A 115 -0.74 -12.01 -0.09
CA ALA A 115 0.41 -11.69 -0.92
C ALA A 115 1.73 -11.89 -0.16
N LEU A 116 1.88 -11.24 1.00
CA LEU A 116 3.13 -11.24 1.78
C LEU A 116 3.47 -12.60 2.40
N CYS A 117 2.48 -13.49 2.60
CA CYS A 117 2.72 -14.87 3.03
C CYS A 117 2.85 -15.87 1.86
N GLY A 118 2.91 -15.40 0.61
CA GLY A 118 3.08 -16.24 -0.58
C GLY A 118 1.88 -17.15 -0.86
N ARG A 119 0.67 -16.73 -0.48
CA ARG A 119 -0.60 -17.46 -0.67
C ARG A 119 -1.51 -16.84 -1.73
N TYR A 120 -1.15 -15.70 -2.32
CA TYR A 120 -1.83 -15.13 -3.48
C TYR A 120 -1.24 -15.71 -4.78
N ARG A 121 -1.87 -16.76 -5.31
CA ARG A 121 -1.31 -17.59 -6.39
C ARG A 121 -2.27 -17.70 -7.58
N MET A 122 -1.70 -17.94 -8.77
CA MET A 122 -2.42 -18.44 -9.93
C MET A 122 -2.74 -19.93 -9.75
N TYR A 123 -3.90 -20.37 -10.22
CA TYR A 123 -4.36 -21.75 -10.21
C TYR A 123 -4.53 -22.29 -11.63
#